data_AF-A0A3P6FY68-F1
#
_entry.id   AF-A0A3P6FY68-F1
#
_cell.length_a   1.000
_cell.length_b   1.000
_cell.length_c   1.000
_cell.angle_alpha   90.00
_cell.angle_beta   90.00
_cell.angle_gamma   90.00
#
_symmetry.space_group_name_H-M   'P 1'
#
loop_
_entity.id
_entity.type
_entity.pdbx_description
1 polymer ?
#
loop_
_entity_poly.entity_id
_entity_poly.type
_entity_poly.pdbx_seq_one_letter_code
_entity_poly.pdbx_strand_id
1 'polypeptide(L)'
;MPLKNSVYYIALYFAHDSDSLDGGGSRVFDVSVNGVTYYKELSVAPAGAVIFASRWPLEGQTTLKLSPRSGSTLPPLINGGEMFELIARGGRTLVRDATALNAIKRSFENVPVDWSGDPCMPKNYSWTGVTCSEGPRIRIVALNLTNMGLSGSLAPEVARLTALSSIWLGNNSLSGSIPDFGSLKLLESVHLEDNRFSGPFPSFFGGVPRLRELFLQNNNLTGQVPSNLLQKPGLELRISGNPFLTQPPR
;
A
#
# COMPACT_ATOMS: atom_id res chain seq x y z
N MET A 1 30.44 -15.11 -4.53
CA MET A 1 29.49 -16.03 -5.20
C MET A 1 28.95 -15.31 -6.43
N PRO A 2 28.85 -15.96 -7.60
CA PRO A 2 28.29 -15.31 -8.79
C PRO A 2 26.85 -14.87 -8.51
N LEU A 3 26.49 -13.67 -9.00
CA LEU A 3 25.12 -13.17 -8.89
C LEU A 3 24.19 -14.10 -9.67
N LYS A 4 23.05 -14.45 -9.07
CA LYS A 4 21.99 -15.16 -9.79
C LYS A 4 21.43 -14.21 -10.86
N ASN A 5 20.96 -14.75 -11.97
CA ASN A 5 20.25 -13.93 -12.95
C ASN A 5 18.93 -13.45 -12.31
N SER A 6 18.90 -12.18 -11.89
CA SER A 6 17.81 -11.56 -11.13
C SER A 6 17.78 -10.04 -11.35
N VAL A 7 16.74 -9.38 -10.82
CA VAL A 7 16.63 -7.92 -10.87
C VAL A 7 17.23 -7.35 -9.60
N TYR A 8 18.32 -6.59 -9.77
CA TYR A 8 19.00 -5.91 -8.68
C TYR A 8 18.79 -4.41 -8.75
N TYR A 9 18.73 -3.81 -7.56
CA TYR A 9 18.74 -2.37 -7.34
C TYR A 9 20.08 -2.04 -6.71
N ILE A 10 20.72 -1.00 -7.21
CA ILE A 10 22.01 -0.57 -6.68
C ILE A 10 21.97 0.91 -6.35
N ALA A 11 22.44 1.21 -5.15
CA ALA A 11 22.79 2.53 -4.69
C ALA A 11 24.32 2.64 -4.65
N LEU A 12 24.90 3.61 -5.35
CA LEU A 12 26.32 3.89 -5.28
C LEU A 12 26.54 5.23 -4.58
N TYR A 13 27.48 5.24 -3.63
CA TYR A 13 27.78 6.38 -2.79
C TYR A 13 29.13 6.95 -3.17
N PHE A 14 29.14 8.25 -3.42
CA PHE A 14 30.32 9.04 -3.68
C PHE A 14 30.39 10.12 -2.61
N ALA A 15 31.49 10.22 -1.87
CA ALA A 15 31.73 11.24 -0.87
C ALA A 15 33.23 11.50 -0.80
N HIS A 16 33.62 12.75 -0.58
CA HIS A 16 35.02 13.11 -0.46
C HIS A 16 35.21 13.90 0.83
N ASP A 17 36.12 13.44 1.69
CA ASP A 17 36.39 14.13 2.94
C ASP A 17 37.22 15.38 2.65
N SER A 18 36.69 16.54 3.05
CA SER A 18 37.07 17.85 2.53
C SER A 18 38.07 18.59 3.41
N ASP A 19 39.12 17.92 3.90
CA ASP A 19 40.18 18.58 4.67
C ASP A 19 41.51 18.69 3.92
N SER A 20 41.61 18.18 2.68
CA SER A 20 42.89 18.16 1.92
C SER A 20 42.82 18.68 0.48
N LEU A 21 41.77 19.42 0.08
CA LEU A 21 41.68 20.05 -1.24
C LEU A 21 41.55 21.57 -1.12
N ASP A 22 42.68 22.22 -0.89
CA ASP A 22 42.89 23.65 -1.15
C ASP A 22 42.84 24.02 -2.66
N GLY A 23 42.23 23.20 -3.53
CA GLY A 23 42.56 23.18 -4.97
C GLY A 23 41.41 23.07 -5.98
N GLY A 24 40.14 23.23 -5.60
CA GLY A 24 39.03 23.37 -6.57
C GLY A 24 38.85 22.21 -7.58
N GLY A 25 39.30 21.00 -7.23
CA GLY A 25 39.27 19.85 -8.12
C GLY A 25 37.85 19.41 -8.50
N SER A 26 37.64 19.03 -9.76
CA SER A 26 36.35 18.56 -10.29
C SER A 26 36.42 17.07 -10.58
N ARG A 27 35.37 16.34 -10.17
CA ARG A 27 35.22 14.91 -10.41
C ARG A 27 33.99 14.67 -11.27
N VAL A 28 34.23 14.39 -12.55
CA VAL A 28 33.18 14.14 -13.54
C VAL A 28 33.46 12.83 -14.27
N PHE A 29 32.52 11.89 -14.22
CA PHE A 29 32.68 10.58 -14.84
C PHE A 29 31.38 9.96 -15.31
N ASP A 30 31.49 9.00 -16.22
CA ASP A 30 30.39 8.15 -16.65
C ASP A 30 30.34 6.89 -15.80
N VAL A 31 29.14 6.39 -15.52
CA VAL A 31 28.90 5.13 -14.78
C VAL A 31 28.29 4.12 -15.72
N SER A 32 29.01 3.01 -15.94
CA SER A 32 28.57 1.93 -16.82
C SER A 32 28.62 0.57 -16.13
N VAL A 33 27.68 -0.29 -16.49
CA VAL A 33 27.53 -1.65 -15.94
C VAL A 33 27.39 -2.60 -17.11
N ASN A 34 28.26 -3.60 -17.19
CA ASN A 34 28.30 -4.57 -18.30
C ASN A 34 28.28 -3.89 -19.69
N GLY A 35 28.97 -2.75 -19.81
CA GLY A 35 29.05 -1.96 -21.03
C GLY A 35 27.86 -1.02 -21.30
N VAL A 36 26.80 -1.05 -20.48
CA VAL A 36 25.66 -0.13 -20.58
C VAL A 36 25.88 1.07 -19.67
N THR A 37 25.89 2.28 -20.25
CA THR A 37 26.03 3.53 -19.48
C THR A 37 24.69 3.96 -18.88
N TYR A 38 24.64 4.05 -17.55
CA TYR A 38 23.44 4.46 -16.80
C TYR A 38 23.46 5.94 -16.41
N TYR A 39 24.65 6.49 -16.17
CA TYR A 39 24.83 7.90 -15.86
C TYR A 39 25.95 8.45 -16.74
N LYS A 40 25.67 9.58 -17.40
CA LYS A 40 26.64 10.33 -18.18
C LYS A 40 26.95 11.63 -17.45
N GLU A 41 28.22 12.01 -17.46
CA GLU A 41 28.68 13.31 -16.94
C GLU A 41 28.26 13.55 -15.48
N LEU A 42 28.33 12.51 -14.64
CA LEU A 42 28.02 12.63 -13.23
C LEU A 42 29.09 13.51 -12.56
N SER A 43 28.69 14.69 -12.12
CA SER A 43 29.52 15.60 -11.33
C SER A 43 29.31 15.33 -9.84
N VAL A 44 30.38 15.02 -9.11
CA VAL A 44 30.33 14.72 -7.68
C VAL A 44 30.94 15.88 -6.89
N ALA A 45 30.11 16.56 -6.10
CA ALA A 45 30.53 17.60 -5.16
C ALA A 45 31.20 17.01 -3.91
N PRO A 46 31.93 17.80 -3.10
CA PRO A 46 32.53 17.32 -1.84
C PRO A 46 31.50 16.70 -0.88
N ALA A 47 30.29 17.27 -0.80
CA ALA A 47 29.17 16.74 -0.02
C ALA A 47 28.71 15.33 -0.48
N GLY A 48 29.19 14.88 -1.63
CA GLY A 48 28.88 13.57 -2.18
C GLY A 48 27.68 13.54 -3.10
N ALA A 49 27.46 12.37 -3.70
CA ALA A 49 26.32 12.06 -4.54
C ALA A 49 25.91 10.60 -4.34
N VAL A 50 24.61 10.32 -4.46
CA VAL A 50 24.06 8.97 -4.48
C VAL A 50 23.30 8.77 -5.78
N ILE A 51 23.59 7.68 -6.49
CA ILE A 51 22.89 7.33 -7.73
C ILE A 51 22.15 5.99 -7.57
N PHE A 52 20.93 5.93 -8.12
CA PHE A 52 20.02 4.79 -8.01
C PHE A 52 19.69 4.22 -9.37
N ALA A 53 20.10 2.98 -9.60
CA ALA A 53 19.60 2.26 -10.74
C ALA A 53 18.38 1.43 -10.40
N SER A 54 17.26 1.76 -11.04
CA SER A 54 15.99 1.14 -10.74
C SER A 54 15.86 -0.29 -11.27
N ARG A 55 16.73 -0.76 -12.18
CA ARG A 55 16.76 -2.16 -12.70
C ARG A 55 18.11 -2.47 -13.36
N TRP A 56 19.04 -3.10 -12.65
CA TRP A 56 20.25 -3.66 -13.27
C TRP A 56 20.06 -5.17 -13.51
N PRO A 57 20.11 -5.64 -14.78
CA PRO A 57 20.19 -7.06 -15.07
C PRO A 57 21.62 -7.51 -14.75
N LEU A 58 21.83 -7.98 -13.52
CA LEU A 58 23.11 -8.53 -13.12
C LEU A 58 23.01 -10.04 -13.17
N GLU A 59 23.91 -10.65 -13.93
CA GLU A 59 24.10 -12.09 -13.94
C GLU A 59 25.60 -12.40 -13.97
N GLY A 60 26.01 -13.44 -13.24
CA GLY A 60 27.40 -13.89 -13.28
C GLY A 60 28.41 -12.82 -12.85
N GLN A 61 29.48 -12.65 -13.65
CA GLN A 61 30.51 -11.63 -13.42
C GLN A 61 30.03 -10.28 -13.93
N THR A 62 29.77 -9.35 -13.03
CA THR A 62 29.36 -7.98 -13.35
C THR A 62 30.56 -7.05 -13.36
N THR A 63 30.70 -6.24 -14.42
CA THR A 63 31.72 -5.19 -14.52
C THR A 63 31.08 -3.82 -14.30
N LEU A 64 31.36 -3.19 -13.15
CA LEU A 64 31.10 -1.77 -12.93
C LEU A 64 32.32 -0.98 -13.39
N LYS A 65 32.13 -0.04 -14.32
CA LYS A 65 33.19 0.81 -14.84
C LYS A 65 32.84 2.28 -14.68
N LEU A 66 33.70 3.00 -13.96
CA LEU A 66 33.70 4.45 -13.86
C LEU A 66 34.72 5.00 -14.87
N SER A 67 34.29 5.86 -15.79
CA SER A 67 35.16 6.42 -16.82
C SER A 67 35.28 7.93 -16.65
N PRO A 68 36.45 8.47 -16.27
CA PRO A 68 36.61 9.91 -16.11
C PRO A 68 36.40 10.64 -17.44
N ARG A 69 35.75 11.80 -17.39
CA ARG A 69 35.48 12.64 -18.56
C ARG A 69 36.60 13.65 -18.79
N SER A 70 36.70 14.12 -20.04
CA SER A 70 37.57 15.24 -20.41
C SER A 70 37.26 16.46 -19.55
N GLY A 71 38.26 16.96 -18.82
CA GLY A 71 38.11 18.07 -17.86
C GLY A 71 37.92 17.68 -16.40
N SER A 72 37.76 16.40 -16.08
CA SER A 72 37.85 15.91 -14.69
C SER A 72 39.29 15.98 -14.20
N THR A 73 39.55 16.71 -13.13
CA THR A 73 40.90 16.85 -12.54
C THR A 73 41.18 15.81 -11.46
N LEU A 74 40.13 15.17 -10.94
CA LEU A 74 40.22 14.08 -9.98
C LEU A 74 39.81 12.74 -10.64
N PRO A 75 40.41 11.60 -10.24
CA PRO A 75 40.01 10.28 -10.73
C PRO A 75 38.56 9.95 -10.34
N PRO A 76 37.89 8.93 -10.87
CA PRO A 76 36.64 8.45 -10.29
C PRO A 76 36.85 7.89 -8.88
N LEU A 77 35.83 7.92 -8.03
CA LEU A 77 35.83 7.33 -6.69
C LEU A 77 34.53 6.55 -6.50
N ILE A 78 34.52 5.54 -5.65
CA ILE A 78 33.33 4.90 -5.10
C ILE A 78 33.62 4.62 -3.63
N ASN A 79 32.79 5.14 -2.73
CA ASN A 79 32.98 4.98 -1.29
C ASN A 79 32.22 3.78 -0.76
N GLY A 80 31.07 3.49 -1.36
CA GLY A 80 30.23 2.37 -0.99
C GLY A 80 29.26 2.02 -2.10
N GLY A 81 28.78 0.78 -2.07
CA GLY A 81 27.72 0.32 -2.94
C GLY A 81 26.82 -0.64 -2.18
N GLU A 82 25.52 -0.41 -2.22
CA GLU A 82 24.54 -1.36 -1.73
C GLU A 82 23.87 -2.03 -2.93
N MET A 83 23.79 -3.36 -2.88
CA MET A 83 23.12 -4.17 -3.88
C MET A 83 21.97 -4.91 -3.22
N PHE A 84 20.76 -4.65 -3.70
CA PHE A 84 19.55 -5.28 -3.21
C PHE A 84 18.94 -6.15 -4.31
N GLU A 85 18.75 -7.44 -4.02
CA GLU A 85 17.95 -8.32 -4.86
C GLU A 85 16.49 -8.25 -4.39
N LEU A 86 15.56 -7.99 -5.32
CA LEU A 86 14.15 -8.24 -5.02
C LEU A 86 13.89 -9.73 -5.07
N ILE A 87 14.06 -10.40 -3.93
CA ILE A 87 13.68 -11.80 -3.81
C ILE A 87 12.15 -11.87 -3.67
N ALA A 88 11.46 -12.26 -4.75
CA ALA A 88 10.05 -12.64 -4.67
C ALA A 88 9.91 -13.94 -3.87
N ARG A 89 9.92 -13.87 -2.53
CA ARG A 89 9.88 -15.03 -1.62
C ARG A 89 8.48 -15.65 -1.47
N GLY A 90 7.64 -15.59 -2.50
CA GLY A 90 6.29 -16.19 -2.47
C GLY A 90 5.32 -15.59 -3.47
N GLY A 91 4.05 -15.99 -3.33
CA GLY A 91 2.94 -15.40 -4.07
C GLY A 91 2.89 -13.88 -3.89
N ARG A 92 2.22 -13.18 -4.80
CA ARG A 92 1.98 -11.74 -4.70
C ARG A 92 0.51 -11.51 -4.37
N THR A 93 0.21 -10.39 -3.70
CA THR A 93 -1.19 -9.96 -3.61
C THR A 93 -1.74 -9.81 -5.01
N LEU A 94 -2.98 -10.27 -5.23
CA LEU A 94 -3.66 -10.05 -6.49
C LEU A 94 -3.64 -8.56 -6.82
N VAL A 95 -3.14 -8.21 -8.01
CA VAL A 95 -2.97 -6.81 -8.44
C VAL A 95 -4.23 -5.97 -8.21
N ARG A 96 -5.41 -6.52 -8.52
CA ARG A 96 -6.69 -5.84 -8.27
C ARG A 96 -6.90 -5.49 -6.80
N ASP A 97 -6.59 -6.42 -5.91
CA ASP A 97 -6.76 -6.23 -4.46
C ASP A 97 -5.73 -5.22 -3.94
N ALA A 98 -4.47 -5.31 -4.39
CA ALA A 98 -3.42 -4.36 -4.04
C ALA A 98 -3.74 -2.93 -4.53
N THR A 99 -4.23 -2.77 -5.76
CA THR A 99 -4.64 -1.46 -6.28
C THR A 99 -5.84 -0.90 -5.53
N ALA A 100 -6.82 -1.73 -5.17
CA ALA A 100 -7.98 -1.30 -4.40
C ALA A 100 -7.58 -0.84 -2.99
N LEU A 101 -6.71 -1.57 -2.30
CA LEU A 101 -6.25 -1.16 -0.97
C LEU A 101 -5.37 0.11 -1.04
N ASN A 102 -4.60 0.31 -2.11
CA ASN A 102 -3.90 1.57 -2.34
C ASN A 102 -4.85 2.76 -2.57
N ALA A 103 -6.02 2.54 -3.17
CA ALA A 103 -7.03 3.59 -3.29
C ALA A 103 -7.63 3.93 -1.91
N ILE A 104 -7.95 2.90 -1.10
CA ILE A 104 -8.40 3.08 0.29
C ILE A 104 -7.34 3.80 1.13
N LYS A 105 -6.07 3.44 0.99
CA LYS A 105 -4.95 4.13 1.65
C LYS A 105 -4.96 5.63 1.36
N ARG A 106 -5.24 6.03 0.12
CA ARG A 106 -5.26 7.45 -0.28
C ARG A 106 -6.49 8.20 0.23
N SER A 107 -7.57 7.50 0.57
CA SER A 107 -8.80 8.12 1.09
C SER A 107 -8.82 8.26 2.61
N PHE A 108 -7.93 7.54 3.31
CA PHE A 108 -7.73 7.63 4.74
C PHE A 108 -6.64 8.62 5.12
N GLU A 109 -6.83 9.24 6.26
CA GLU A 109 -5.82 10.01 7.00
C GLU A 109 -5.36 9.20 8.22
N ASN A 110 -4.12 9.39 8.65
CA ASN A 110 -3.50 8.66 9.78
C ASN A 110 -3.44 7.13 9.58
N VAL A 111 -3.23 6.67 8.35
CA VAL A 111 -3.04 5.25 8.06
C VAL A 111 -1.84 4.66 8.80
N PRO A 112 -1.83 3.33 9.07
CA PRO A 112 -0.70 2.67 9.68
C PRO A 112 0.59 2.87 8.86
N VAL A 113 1.71 3.09 9.55
CA VAL A 113 3.00 3.43 8.92
C VAL A 113 3.55 2.34 8.00
N ASP A 114 3.14 1.10 8.22
CA ASP A 114 3.56 -0.08 7.48
C ASP A 114 2.74 -0.32 6.21
N TRP A 115 1.76 0.54 5.88
CA TRP A 115 0.99 0.48 4.64
C TRP A 115 1.83 0.89 3.41
N SER A 116 2.92 0.17 3.14
CA SER A 116 3.81 0.39 2.01
C SER A 116 4.23 -0.94 1.37
N GLY A 117 4.42 -0.96 0.05
CA GLY A 117 4.77 -2.19 -0.67
C GLY A 117 3.56 -3.10 -0.98
N ASP A 118 3.76 -4.42 -0.92
CA ASP A 118 2.72 -5.42 -1.18
C ASP A 118 1.89 -5.65 0.10
N PRO A 119 0.55 -5.49 0.07
CA PRO A 119 -0.28 -5.57 1.28
C PRO A 119 -0.22 -6.87 2.06
N CYS A 120 0.09 -7.98 1.40
CA CYS A 120 0.11 -9.30 2.01
C CYS A 120 1.51 -9.90 2.10
N MET A 121 2.54 -9.18 1.63
CA MET A 121 3.88 -9.75 1.48
C MET A 121 4.99 -8.82 2.00
N PRO A 122 5.98 -9.39 2.70
CA PRO A 122 6.08 -10.81 3.11
C PRO A 122 5.01 -11.21 4.13
N LYS A 123 4.61 -12.49 4.17
CA LYS A 123 3.47 -12.98 4.97
C LYS A 123 3.50 -12.56 6.45
N ASN A 124 4.68 -12.54 7.07
CA ASN A 124 4.86 -12.13 8.47
C ASN A 124 4.79 -10.60 8.68
N TYR A 125 4.69 -9.84 7.60
CA TYR A 125 4.70 -8.37 7.56
C TYR A 125 3.64 -7.88 6.57
N SER A 126 2.48 -8.55 6.52
CA SER A 126 1.31 -7.96 5.85
C SER A 126 0.96 -6.64 6.52
N TRP A 127 0.40 -5.71 5.76
CA TRP A 127 -0.01 -4.42 6.29
C TRP A 127 -0.88 -4.57 7.52
N THR A 128 -0.66 -3.72 8.52
CA THR A 128 -1.45 -3.70 9.75
C THR A 128 -2.94 -3.68 9.43
N GLY A 129 -3.67 -4.60 10.06
CA GLY A 129 -5.11 -4.75 9.88
C GLY A 129 -5.53 -5.52 8.62
N VAL A 130 -4.62 -5.92 7.74
CA VAL A 130 -4.94 -6.68 6.53
C VAL A 130 -4.73 -8.16 6.78
N THR A 131 -5.76 -8.98 6.55
CA THR A 131 -5.65 -10.45 6.55
C THR A 131 -5.75 -10.96 5.12
N CYS A 132 -4.88 -11.90 4.78
CA CYS A 132 -4.74 -12.42 3.42
C CYS A 132 -4.93 -13.93 3.35
N SER A 133 -5.40 -14.42 2.20
CA SER A 133 -5.54 -15.85 1.94
C SER A 133 -4.19 -16.52 1.71
N GLU A 134 -4.10 -17.82 1.97
CA GLU A 134 -2.95 -18.64 1.59
C GLU A 134 -2.93 -18.96 0.08
N GLY A 135 -1.79 -19.42 -0.40
CA GLY A 135 -1.63 -19.97 -1.75
C GLY A 135 -0.92 -19.04 -2.74
N PRO A 136 -0.78 -19.46 -4.01
CA PRO A 136 0.03 -18.75 -5.00
C PRO A 136 -0.61 -17.43 -5.49
N ARG A 137 -1.93 -17.28 -5.34
CA ARG A 137 -2.69 -16.09 -5.71
C ARG A 137 -3.35 -15.51 -4.48
N ILE A 138 -2.59 -14.72 -3.73
CA ILE A 138 -2.99 -14.17 -2.44
C ILE A 138 -4.09 -13.12 -2.63
N ARG A 139 -5.15 -13.20 -1.84
CA ARG A 139 -6.31 -12.30 -1.85
C ARG A 139 -6.44 -11.63 -0.48
N ILE A 140 -6.97 -10.41 -0.44
CA ILE A 140 -7.34 -9.76 0.82
C ILE A 140 -8.69 -10.32 1.27
N VAL A 141 -8.75 -10.88 2.48
CA VAL A 141 -9.95 -11.57 3.01
C VAL A 141 -10.57 -10.88 4.22
N ALA A 142 -9.82 -10.05 4.93
CA ALA A 142 -10.38 -9.18 5.96
C ALA A 142 -9.59 -7.87 6.09
N LEU A 143 -10.30 -6.82 6.51
CA LEU A 143 -9.73 -5.55 6.92
C LEU A 143 -10.20 -5.26 8.34
N ASN A 144 -9.28 -5.17 9.30
CA ASN A 144 -9.53 -4.81 10.69
C ASN A 144 -8.66 -3.62 11.07
N LEU A 145 -9.26 -2.44 11.08
CA LEU A 145 -8.64 -1.19 11.51
C LEU A 145 -9.47 -0.53 12.61
N THR A 146 -10.13 -1.34 13.44
CA THR A 146 -10.93 -0.85 14.56
C THR A 146 -10.05 -0.08 15.53
N ASN A 147 -10.52 1.10 15.98
CA ASN A 147 -9.83 1.91 16.99
C ASN A 147 -8.40 2.32 16.60
N MET A 148 -8.20 2.77 15.36
CA MET A 148 -6.90 3.20 14.85
C MET A 148 -6.76 4.72 14.68
N GLY A 149 -7.78 5.50 15.08
CA GLY A 149 -7.77 6.95 14.94
C GLY A 149 -7.83 7.43 13.48
N LEU A 150 -8.37 6.61 12.58
CA LEU A 150 -8.47 6.93 11.16
C LEU A 150 -9.50 8.04 10.92
N SER A 151 -9.19 8.96 10.00
CA SER A 151 -10.13 9.94 9.44
C SER A 151 -10.14 9.88 7.91
N GLY A 152 -10.91 10.74 7.26
CA GLY A 152 -11.14 10.69 5.82
C GLY A 152 -12.43 9.95 5.46
N SER A 153 -12.41 9.19 4.37
CA SER A 153 -13.58 8.44 3.86
C SER A 153 -13.19 7.06 3.32
N LEU A 154 -14.16 6.14 3.25
CA LEU A 154 -13.93 4.82 2.67
C LEU A 154 -14.11 4.86 1.15
N ALA A 155 -13.02 4.63 0.41
CA ALA A 155 -13.03 4.65 -1.05
C ALA A 155 -13.95 3.57 -1.67
N PRO A 156 -14.71 3.86 -2.75
CA PRO A 156 -15.56 2.88 -3.45
C PRO A 156 -14.83 1.63 -3.96
N GLU A 157 -13.52 1.71 -4.18
CA GLU A 157 -12.67 0.62 -4.63
C GLU A 157 -12.67 -0.58 -3.68
N VAL A 158 -13.10 -0.43 -2.43
CA VAL A 158 -13.37 -1.55 -1.51
C VAL A 158 -14.28 -2.61 -2.12
N ALA A 159 -15.22 -2.23 -3.00
CA ALA A 159 -16.08 -3.14 -3.76
C ALA A 159 -15.31 -4.09 -4.70
N ARG A 160 -14.04 -3.80 -5.00
CA ARG A 160 -13.17 -4.63 -5.85
C ARG A 160 -12.49 -5.75 -5.05
N LEU A 161 -12.50 -5.68 -3.72
CA LEU A 161 -11.93 -6.69 -2.82
C LEU A 161 -12.90 -7.87 -2.64
N THR A 162 -13.24 -8.55 -3.75
CA THR A 162 -14.33 -9.54 -3.78
C THR A 162 -14.10 -10.81 -2.95
N ALA A 163 -12.94 -10.93 -2.30
CA ALA A 163 -12.61 -12.03 -1.39
C ALA A 163 -12.83 -11.64 0.09
N LEU A 164 -13.22 -10.38 0.37
CA LEU A 164 -13.51 -9.93 1.73
C LEU A 164 -14.66 -10.71 2.33
N SER A 165 -14.41 -11.17 3.55
CA SER A 165 -15.38 -11.76 4.47
C SER A 165 -15.71 -10.81 5.62
N SER A 166 -14.77 -9.92 5.99
CA SER A 166 -14.93 -9.05 7.16
C SER A 166 -14.37 -7.65 6.88
N ILE A 167 -15.13 -6.62 7.23
CA ILE A 167 -14.71 -5.21 7.22
C ILE A 167 -15.01 -4.63 8.60
N TRP A 168 -13.97 -4.39 9.39
CA TRP A 168 -14.07 -3.82 10.73
C TRP A 168 -13.28 -2.52 10.79
N LEU A 169 -14.02 -1.41 10.85
CA LEU A 169 -13.50 -0.05 10.88
C LEU A 169 -14.13 0.76 12.04
N GLY A 170 -14.72 0.07 13.02
CA GLY A 170 -15.41 0.68 14.15
C GLY A 170 -14.50 1.56 15.00
N ASN A 171 -15.08 2.48 15.77
CA ASN A 171 -14.34 3.38 16.67
C ASN A 171 -13.25 4.20 15.95
N ASN A 172 -13.61 4.87 14.85
CA ASN A 172 -12.72 5.78 14.13
C ASN A 172 -13.42 7.13 13.90
N SER A 173 -12.82 8.02 13.12
CA SER A 173 -13.39 9.29 12.69
C SER A 173 -13.65 9.33 11.18
N LEU A 174 -13.95 8.17 10.57
CA LEU A 174 -14.28 8.07 9.15
C LEU A 174 -15.62 8.74 8.85
N SER A 175 -15.72 9.36 7.68
CA SER A 175 -16.87 10.18 7.27
C SER A 175 -17.25 9.95 5.80
N GLY A 176 -18.29 10.65 5.35
CA GLY A 176 -18.84 10.49 4.01
C GLY A 176 -19.83 9.31 3.93
N SER A 177 -20.21 8.94 2.72
CA SER A 177 -21.16 7.85 2.49
C SER A 177 -20.49 6.48 2.56
N ILE A 178 -21.24 5.48 3.02
CA ILE A 178 -20.82 4.07 2.94
C ILE A 178 -20.87 3.65 1.46
N PRO A 179 -19.76 3.20 0.85
CA PRO A 179 -19.74 2.78 -0.55
C PRO A 179 -20.43 1.43 -0.76
N ASP A 180 -20.76 1.13 -2.03
CA ASP A 180 -21.48 -0.08 -2.41
C ASP A 180 -20.68 -1.37 -2.14
N PHE A 181 -21.24 -2.26 -1.33
CA PHE A 181 -20.68 -3.60 -1.05
C PHE A 181 -21.42 -4.73 -1.77
N GLY A 182 -22.34 -4.42 -2.68
CA GLY A 182 -23.18 -5.40 -3.37
C GLY A 182 -22.39 -6.46 -4.16
N SER A 183 -21.16 -6.17 -4.60
CA SER A 183 -20.26 -7.12 -5.26
C SER A 183 -19.54 -8.08 -4.31
N LEU A 184 -19.52 -7.79 -2.99
CA LEU A 184 -18.79 -8.54 -1.98
C LEU A 184 -19.60 -9.74 -1.50
N LYS A 185 -19.78 -10.73 -2.39
CA LYS A 185 -20.66 -11.89 -2.13
C LYS A 185 -20.20 -12.82 -1.00
N LEU A 186 -18.94 -12.67 -0.56
CA LEU A 186 -18.37 -13.43 0.56
C LEU A 186 -18.43 -12.68 1.90
N LEU A 187 -18.96 -11.46 1.92
CA LEU A 187 -18.99 -10.62 3.11
C LEU A 187 -19.96 -11.17 4.15
N GLU A 188 -19.45 -11.38 5.35
CA GLU A 188 -20.14 -11.96 6.51
C GLU A 188 -20.31 -10.95 7.64
N SER A 189 -19.31 -10.09 7.87
CA SER A 189 -19.35 -9.09 8.94
C SER A 189 -18.91 -7.70 8.46
N VAL A 190 -19.68 -6.69 8.86
CA VAL A 190 -19.40 -5.27 8.61
C VAL A 190 -19.62 -4.48 9.88
N HIS A 191 -18.54 -3.97 10.45
CA HIS A 191 -18.53 -3.15 11.66
C HIS A 191 -17.99 -1.77 11.31
N LEU A 192 -18.89 -0.78 11.27
CA LEU A 192 -18.60 0.63 10.98
C LEU A 192 -19.14 1.55 12.07
N GLU A 193 -19.45 1.00 13.24
CA GLU A 193 -19.97 1.72 14.39
C GLU A 193 -19.02 2.81 14.88
N ASP A 194 -19.56 3.78 15.61
CA ASP A 194 -18.78 4.81 16.30
C ASP A 194 -17.83 5.54 15.34
N ASN A 195 -18.42 6.07 14.27
CA ASN A 195 -17.77 6.84 13.21
C ASN A 195 -18.65 8.07 12.88
N ARG A 196 -18.35 8.74 11.76
CA ARG A 196 -19.08 9.91 11.26
C ARG A 196 -19.65 9.66 9.87
N PHE A 197 -19.94 8.41 9.52
CA PHE A 197 -20.56 8.08 8.23
C PHE A 197 -21.92 8.77 8.12
N SER A 198 -22.24 9.25 6.93
CA SER A 198 -23.42 10.07 6.66
C SER A 198 -24.07 9.71 5.33
N GLY A 199 -25.25 10.27 5.06
CA GLY A 199 -25.99 10.00 3.84
C GLY A 199 -26.94 8.81 3.96
N PRO A 200 -27.59 8.40 2.85
CA PRO A 200 -28.66 7.42 2.90
C PRO A 200 -28.21 6.05 3.39
N PHE A 201 -29.10 5.35 4.09
CA PHE A 201 -28.87 3.97 4.48
C PHE A 201 -28.61 3.09 3.22
N PRO A 202 -27.49 2.36 3.18
CA PRO A 202 -27.13 1.54 2.03
C PRO A 202 -28.06 0.34 1.82
N SER A 203 -28.92 0.40 0.81
CA SER A 203 -29.93 -0.65 0.55
C SER A 203 -29.36 -1.96 0.00
N PHE A 204 -28.16 -1.92 -0.58
CA PHE A 204 -27.49 -3.09 -1.17
C PHE A 204 -27.17 -4.20 -0.17
N PHE A 205 -27.12 -3.92 1.14
CA PHE A 205 -26.87 -4.94 2.16
C PHE A 205 -27.90 -6.06 2.16
N GLY A 206 -29.15 -5.77 1.80
CA GLY A 206 -30.18 -6.81 1.67
C GLY A 206 -29.88 -7.83 0.56
N GLY A 207 -29.03 -7.48 -0.42
CA GLY A 207 -28.58 -8.35 -1.50
C GLY A 207 -27.24 -9.06 -1.23
N VAL A 208 -26.63 -8.89 -0.06
CA VAL A 208 -25.40 -9.58 0.34
C VAL A 208 -25.78 -10.93 0.97
N PRO A 209 -25.50 -12.06 0.31
CA PRO A 209 -26.10 -13.34 0.69
C PRO A 209 -25.60 -13.85 2.04
N ARG A 210 -24.31 -13.67 2.34
CA ARG A 210 -23.65 -14.24 3.53
C ARG A 210 -23.59 -13.31 4.74
N LEU A 211 -24.10 -12.09 4.64
CA LEU A 211 -24.02 -11.11 5.73
C LEU A 211 -24.75 -11.62 6.98
N ARG A 212 -24.05 -11.64 8.11
CA ARG A 212 -24.51 -12.07 9.42
C ARG A 212 -24.43 -10.97 10.45
N GLU A 213 -23.49 -10.04 10.30
CA GLU A 213 -23.31 -8.94 11.24
C GLU A 213 -23.23 -7.62 10.47
N LEU A 214 -24.07 -6.66 10.85
CA LEU A 214 -24.05 -5.31 10.32
C LEU A 214 -24.20 -4.30 11.46
N PHE A 215 -23.08 -3.73 11.89
CA PHE A 215 -23.01 -2.75 12.97
C PHE A 215 -22.70 -1.38 12.37
N LEU A 216 -23.67 -0.48 12.49
CA LEU A 216 -23.65 0.88 11.96
C LEU A 216 -24.11 1.89 13.03
N GLN A 217 -24.22 1.47 14.29
CA GLN A 217 -24.66 2.35 15.38
C GLN A 217 -23.74 3.55 15.55
N ASN A 218 -24.27 4.65 16.10
CA ASN A 218 -23.52 5.86 16.41
C ASN A 218 -22.80 6.44 15.17
N ASN A 219 -23.59 6.73 14.14
CA ASN A 219 -23.18 7.41 12.92
C ASN A 219 -24.23 8.50 12.59
N ASN A 220 -24.16 9.10 11.41
CA ASN A 220 -25.10 10.12 10.92
C ASN A 220 -25.85 9.66 9.66
N LEU A 221 -26.19 8.38 9.58
CA LEU A 221 -26.95 7.81 8.45
C LEU A 221 -28.39 8.31 8.45
N THR A 222 -28.95 8.46 7.25
CA THR A 222 -30.28 9.01 7.01
C THR A 222 -31.15 8.07 6.17
N GLY A 223 -32.42 8.41 6.00
CA GLY A 223 -33.34 7.64 5.17
C GLY A 223 -33.93 6.44 5.91
N GLN A 224 -34.40 5.44 5.16
CA GLN A 224 -35.17 4.33 5.69
C GLN A 224 -34.41 3.01 5.58
N VAL A 225 -34.46 2.20 6.64
CA VAL A 225 -33.89 0.84 6.61
C VAL A 225 -34.73 -0.05 5.67
N PRO A 226 -34.12 -0.74 4.69
CA PRO A 226 -34.84 -1.62 3.78
C PRO A 226 -35.51 -2.80 4.51
N SER A 227 -36.75 -3.13 4.16
CA SER A 227 -37.51 -4.24 4.76
C SER A 227 -36.86 -5.60 4.53
N ASN A 228 -36.27 -5.83 3.35
CA ASN A 228 -35.54 -7.06 3.03
C ASN A 228 -34.29 -7.26 3.91
N LEU A 229 -33.70 -6.19 4.43
CA LEU A 229 -32.59 -6.28 5.37
C LEU A 229 -33.09 -6.67 6.77
N LEU A 230 -34.19 -6.07 7.24
CA LEU A 230 -34.81 -6.41 8.52
C LEU A 230 -35.34 -7.85 8.56
N GLN A 231 -35.74 -8.38 7.41
CA GLN A 231 -36.23 -9.76 7.26
C GLN A 231 -35.11 -10.77 6.99
N LYS A 232 -33.85 -10.33 6.90
CA LYS A 232 -32.73 -11.22 6.56
C LYS A 232 -32.48 -12.21 7.71
N PRO A 233 -32.64 -13.53 7.48
CA PRO A 233 -32.54 -14.51 8.55
C PRO A 233 -31.13 -14.55 9.17
N GLY A 234 -31.07 -14.54 10.50
CA GLY A 234 -29.81 -14.65 11.25
C GLY A 234 -28.90 -13.42 11.15
N LEU A 235 -29.38 -12.29 10.62
CA LEU A 235 -28.64 -11.03 10.64
C LEU A 235 -28.73 -10.36 12.01
N GLU A 236 -27.59 -10.13 12.65
CA GLU A 236 -27.46 -9.21 13.76
C GLU A 236 -27.27 -7.79 13.22
N LEU A 237 -28.30 -6.96 13.38
CA LEU A 237 -28.33 -5.58 12.91
C LEU A 237 -28.30 -4.60 14.09
N ARG A 238 -27.30 -3.71 14.11
CA ARG A 238 -27.19 -2.63 15.10
C ARG A 238 -27.09 -1.28 14.39
N ILE A 239 -28.07 -0.41 14.58
CA ILE A 239 -28.21 0.86 13.86
C ILE A 239 -28.64 2.03 14.75
N SER A 240 -28.74 1.83 16.06
CA SER A 240 -29.12 2.85 17.04
C SER A 240 -28.14 4.04 17.00
N GLY A 241 -28.56 5.22 17.44
CA GLY A 241 -27.67 6.39 17.43
C GLY A 241 -27.39 6.97 16.05
N ASN A 242 -28.23 6.69 15.05
CA ASN A 242 -28.32 7.44 13.79
C ASN A 242 -29.56 8.35 13.84
N PRO A 243 -29.41 9.67 14.08
CA PRO A 243 -30.53 10.53 14.49
C PRO A 243 -31.62 10.73 13.42
N PHE A 244 -31.27 10.55 12.14
CA PHE A 244 -32.18 10.75 11.00
C PHE A 244 -32.54 9.46 10.27
N LEU A 245 -32.20 8.31 10.86
CA LEU A 245 -32.51 7.00 10.30
C LEU A 245 -33.88 6.53 10.78
N THR A 246 -34.76 6.17 9.84
CA THR A 246 -36.12 5.70 10.13
C THR A 246 -36.25 4.21 9.85
N GLN A 247 -37.12 3.55 10.61
CA GLN A 247 -37.53 2.17 10.32
C GLN A 247 -38.72 2.15 9.36
N PRO A 248 -38.87 1.10 8.54
CA PRO A 248 -40.07 0.92 7.74
C PRO A 248 -41.31 0.75 8.63
N PRO A 249 -42.50 1.15 8.15
CA PRO A 249 -43.75 0.88 8.84
C PRO A 249 -43.90 -0.63 9.07
N ARG A 250 -44.38 -1.00 10.27
CA ARG A 250 -44.65 -2.38 10.67
C ARG A 250 -45.77 -3.01 9.84
#